data_AF-A0A7C7Y415-F1
#
_entry.id   AF-A0A7C7Y415-F1
#
_cell.length_a   1.000
_cell.length_b   1.000
_cell.length_c   1.000
_cell.angle_alpha   90.00
_cell.angle_beta   90.00
_cell.angle_gamma   90.00
#
_symmetry.space_group_name_H-M   'P 1'
#
loop_
_entity.id
_entity.type
_entity.pdbx_description
1 polymer ?
#
loop_
_entity_poly.entity_id
_entity_poly.type
_entity_poly.pdbx_seq_one_letter_code
_entity_poly.pdbx_strand_id
1 'polypeptide(L)'
;MKRLHSGFTLIELMIAVAIIGILVAVGVPQYQNYVARSQAVEGINLAGGIKTALAEYYNTNGKFPKDTTDPHVELGLESAASITGKYVTSVTVSNDGLGTITAEFGSGNHAGKFIRLTPIAVASGSIYFDCDSDIEESYRPKECVEGTSGPTALEIAQAALVTAQDNLTVAQAAVTSYMADNNAAWNTRPDGRPIMVSGWKSGLTPYEIQLKAANYRRLFSNYFTSIGNTLKATRANDRFNVFLDRAGALGTGYRAAVQAAADAAQAVTDAQQAVTDLGG
;
A
#
# COMPACT_ATOMS: atom_id res chain seq x y z
N MET A 1 -68.29 -49.24 -25.94
CA MET A 1 -66.88 -49.67 -25.78
C MET A 1 -66.45 -49.37 -24.35
N LYS A 2 -66.20 -50.39 -23.53
CA LYS A 2 -65.67 -50.22 -22.16
C LYS A 2 -64.18 -49.91 -22.27
N ARG A 3 -63.76 -48.70 -21.87
CA ARG A 3 -62.33 -48.40 -21.72
C ARG A 3 -61.83 -49.12 -20.47
N LEU A 4 -60.89 -50.05 -20.64
CA LEU A 4 -60.15 -50.63 -19.52
C LEU A 4 -59.22 -49.54 -18.98
N HIS A 5 -59.54 -49.01 -17.80
CA HIS A 5 -58.63 -48.13 -17.07
C HIS A 5 -57.58 -49.04 -16.40
N SER A 6 -56.41 -49.20 -17.04
CA SER A 6 -55.24 -49.76 -16.34
C SER A 6 -54.70 -48.71 -15.39
N GLY A 7 -54.84 -48.94 -14.09
CA GLY A 7 -54.17 -48.16 -13.06
C GLY A 7 -52.69 -48.53 -12.95
N PHE A 8 -51.85 -47.59 -12.54
CA PHE A 8 -50.45 -47.84 -12.17
C PHE A 8 -50.36 -48.78 -10.97
N THR A 9 -49.37 -49.67 -10.98
CA THR A 9 -49.09 -50.56 -9.84
C THR A 9 -48.34 -49.81 -8.74
N LEU A 10 -48.54 -50.22 -7.47
CA LEU A 10 -47.79 -49.67 -6.34
C LEU A 10 -46.28 -49.84 -6.49
N ILE A 11 -45.84 -50.93 -7.13
CA ILE A 11 -44.42 -51.21 -7.37
C ILE A 11 -43.81 -50.27 -8.42
N GLU A 12 -44.55 -49.94 -9.49
CA GLU A 12 -44.09 -48.94 -10.47
C GLU A 12 -43.93 -47.56 -9.84
N LEU A 13 -44.87 -47.18 -8.96
CA LEU A 13 -44.78 -45.91 -8.24
C LEU A 13 -43.55 -45.88 -7.31
N MET A 14 -43.28 -46.96 -6.58
CA MET A 14 -42.13 -47.03 -5.67
C MET A 14 -40.79 -46.94 -6.41
N ILE A 15 -40.66 -47.62 -7.56
CA ILE A 15 -39.44 -47.54 -8.38
C ILE A 15 -39.28 -46.13 -8.95
N ALA A 16 -40.36 -45.50 -9.44
CA ALA A 16 -40.30 -44.13 -9.95
C ALA A 16 -39.84 -43.14 -8.87
N VAL A 17 -40.38 -43.24 -7.65
CA VAL A 17 -39.97 -42.37 -6.53
C VAL A 17 -38.51 -42.62 -6.14
N ALA A 18 -38.05 -43.87 -6.15
CA ALA A 18 -36.65 -44.20 -5.87
C ALA A 18 -35.69 -43.57 -6.90
N ILE A 19 -36.02 -43.63 -8.20
CA ILE A 19 -35.22 -43.00 -9.26
C ILE A 19 -35.20 -41.48 -9.10
N ILE A 20 -36.35 -40.85 -8.87
CA ILE A 20 -36.45 -39.40 -8.63
C ILE A 20 -35.65 -39.00 -7.39
N GLY A 21 -35.70 -39.79 -6.32
CA GLY A 21 -34.92 -39.55 -5.09
C GLY A 21 -33.41 -39.48 -5.34
N ILE A 22 -32.86 -40.41 -6.14
CA ILE A 22 -31.45 -40.40 -6.52
C ILE A 22 -31.10 -39.18 -7.38
N LEU A 23 -31.94 -38.84 -8.35
CA LEU A 23 -31.73 -37.67 -9.22
C LEU A 23 -31.74 -36.36 -8.44
N VAL A 24 -32.66 -36.22 -7.48
CA VAL A 24 -32.75 -35.02 -6.63
C VAL A 24 -31.53 -34.91 -5.71
N ALA A 25 -31.07 -36.02 -5.12
CA ALA A 25 -29.91 -36.01 -4.23
C ALA A 25 -28.63 -35.48 -4.90
N VAL A 26 -28.42 -35.80 -6.19
CA VAL A 26 -27.28 -35.28 -6.97
C VAL A 26 -27.57 -33.92 -7.60
N GLY A 27 -28.81 -33.69 -8.05
CA GLY A 27 -29.19 -32.51 -8.81
C GLY A 27 -29.28 -31.23 -7.97
N VAL A 28 -29.79 -31.30 -6.74
CA VAL A 28 -29.96 -30.13 -5.86
C VAL A 28 -28.63 -29.44 -5.53
N PRO A 29 -27.58 -30.12 -5.04
CA PRO A 29 -26.32 -29.44 -4.72
C PRO A 29 -25.66 -28.83 -5.98
N GLN A 30 -25.76 -29.48 -7.13
CA GLN A 30 -25.25 -28.93 -8.39
C GLN A 30 -26.00 -27.66 -8.81
N TYR A 31 -27.33 -27.64 -8.66
CA TYR A 31 -28.14 -26.47 -8.93
C TYR A 31 -27.82 -25.32 -7.98
N GLN A 32 -27.62 -25.59 -6.69
CA GLN A 32 -27.20 -24.57 -5.71
C GLN A 32 -25.85 -23.95 -6.07
N ASN A 33 -24.87 -24.76 -6.50
CA ASN A 33 -23.57 -24.27 -6.97
C ASN A 33 -23.68 -23.40 -8.22
N TYR A 34 -24.57 -23.75 -9.15
CA TYR A 34 -24.87 -22.94 -10.33
C TYR A 34 -25.49 -21.59 -9.94
N VAL A 35 -26.44 -21.59 -9.00
CA VAL A 35 -27.05 -20.36 -8.47
C VAL A 35 -26.01 -19.49 -7.78
N ALA A 36 -25.12 -20.06 -6.96
CA ALA A 36 -24.03 -19.31 -6.33
C ALA A 36 -23.10 -18.66 -7.37
N ARG A 37 -22.70 -19.36 -8.43
CA ARG A 37 -21.91 -18.75 -9.53
C ARG A 37 -22.67 -17.65 -10.25
N SER A 38 -23.97 -17.86 -10.51
CA SER A 38 -24.82 -16.84 -11.12
C SER A 38 -24.95 -15.58 -10.27
N GLN A 39 -24.99 -15.73 -8.94
CA GLN A 39 -24.98 -14.60 -8.01
C GLN A 39 -23.67 -13.81 -8.13
N ALA A 40 -22.52 -14.49 -8.16
CA ALA A 40 -21.23 -13.82 -8.30
C ALA A 40 -21.10 -13.03 -9.63
N VAL A 41 -21.63 -13.57 -10.73
CA VAL A 41 -21.64 -12.89 -12.05
C VAL A 41 -22.45 -11.58 -12.01
N GLU A 42 -23.50 -11.50 -11.20
CA GLU A 42 -24.25 -10.25 -11.00
C GLU A 42 -23.35 -9.13 -10.48
N GLY A 43 -22.49 -9.42 -9.51
CA GLY A 43 -21.51 -8.47 -8.97
C GLY A 43 -20.54 -7.95 -10.03
N ILE A 44 -20.00 -8.84 -10.86
CA ILE A 44 -19.14 -8.43 -11.99
C ILE A 44 -19.89 -7.56 -12.98
N ASN A 45 -21.13 -7.90 -13.32
CA ASN A 45 -21.88 -7.12 -14.30
C ASN A 45 -22.17 -5.71 -13.81
N LEU A 46 -22.54 -5.56 -12.53
CA LEU A 46 -22.79 -4.25 -11.93
C LEU A 46 -21.50 -3.44 -11.78
N ALA A 47 -20.43 -4.04 -11.26
CA ALA A 47 -19.13 -3.38 -11.17
C ALA A 47 -18.56 -3.04 -12.56
N GLY A 48 -18.76 -3.92 -13.54
CA GLY A 48 -18.35 -3.76 -14.93
C GLY A 48 -18.98 -2.56 -15.62
N GLY A 49 -20.20 -2.17 -15.25
CA GLY A 49 -20.88 -0.99 -15.78
C GLY A 49 -20.14 0.33 -15.49
N ILE A 50 -19.33 0.36 -14.43
CA ILE A 50 -18.58 1.57 -14.02
C ILE A 50 -17.25 1.72 -14.77
N LYS A 51 -16.71 0.65 -15.37
CA LYS A 51 -15.40 0.65 -16.04
C LYS A 51 -15.26 1.77 -17.08
N THR A 52 -16.31 2.01 -17.86
CA THR A 52 -16.31 3.02 -18.93
C THR A 52 -16.21 4.44 -18.37
N ALA A 53 -17.03 4.78 -17.37
CA ALA A 53 -17.02 6.11 -16.74
C ALA A 53 -15.67 6.40 -16.08
N LEU A 54 -15.12 5.41 -15.38
CA LEU A 54 -13.80 5.54 -14.75
C LEU A 54 -12.68 5.71 -15.78
N ALA A 55 -12.73 4.97 -16.89
CA ALA A 55 -11.75 5.11 -17.96
C ALA A 55 -11.83 6.48 -18.65
N GLU A 56 -13.04 7.00 -18.89
CA GLU A 56 -13.25 8.34 -19.44
C GLU A 56 -12.71 9.44 -18.51
N TYR A 57 -12.95 9.30 -17.20
CA TYR A 57 -12.42 10.23 -16.21
C TYR A 57 -10.89 10.22 -16.21
N TYR A 58 -10.27 9.05 -16.23
CA TYR A 58 -8.81 8.94 -16.32
C TYR A 58 -8.27 9.56 -17.60
N ASN A 59 -8.93 9.35 -18.75
CA ASN A 59 -8.50 9.90 -20.03
C ASN A 59 -8.56 11.44 -20.08
N THR A 60 -9.50 12.04 -19.34
CA THR A 60 -9.69 13.49 -19.30
C THR A 60 -8.82 14.16 -18.24
N ASN A 61 -8.66 13.52 -17.08
CA ASN A 61 -7.99 14.10 -15.90
C ASN A 61 -6.55 13.59 -15.70
N GLY A 62 -6.15 12.52 -16.37
CA GLY A 62 -4.84 11.86 -16.23
C GLY A 62 -4.64 11.14 -14.89
N LYS A 63 -5.70 10.99 -14.09
CA LYS A 63 -5.68 10.38 -12.75
C LYS A 63 -7.05 9.81 -12.39
N PHE A 64 -7.10 8.86 -11.46
CA PHE A 64 -8.34 8.41 -10.85
C PHE A 64 -8.82 9.38 -9.75
N PRO A 65 -10.10 9.33 -9.35
CA PRO A 65 -10.62 10.15 -8.26
C PRO A 65 -9.84 9.98 -6.96
N LYS A 66 -9.43 11.10 -6.36
CA LYS A 66 -8.69 11.17 -5.10
C LYS A 66 -9.10 12.40 -4.32
N ASP A 67 -9.32 12.24 -3.02
CA ASP A 67 -9.65 13.33 -2.08
C ASP A 67 -10.85 14.18 -2.55
N THR A 68 -11.81 13.57 -3.27
CA THR A 68 -13.05 14.22 -3.72
C THR A 68 -14.11 14.17 -2.62
N THR A 69 -15.21 14.93 -2.77
CA THR A 69 -16.35 14.81 -1.83
C THR A 69 -17.12 13.50 -2.06
N ASP A 70 -17.33 13.13 -3.32
CA ASP A 70 -17.91 11.84 -3.72
C ASP A 70 -17.38 11.46 -5.12
N PRO A 71 -16.64 10.34 -5.27
CA PRO A 71 -16.16 9.90 -6.57
C PRO A 71 -17.28 9.50 -7.52
N HIS A 72 -18.47 9.11 -7.04
CA HIS A 72 -19.60 8.79 -7.90
C HIS A 72 -20.12 10.02 -8.65
N VAL A 73 -20.25 11.15 -7.95
CA VAL A 73 -20.70 12.42 -8.55
C VAL A 73 -19.70 12.91 -9.61
N GLU A 74 -18.41 12.83 -9.32
CA GLU A 74 -17.33 13.21 -10.25
C GLU A 74 -17.30 12.33 -11.52
N LEU A 75 -17.72 11.07 -11.39
CA LEU A 75 -17.83 10.11 -12.50
C LEU A 75 -19.18 10.17 -13.22
N GLY A 76 -20.12 11.02 -12.77
CA GLY A 76 -21.48 11.08 -13.32
C GLY A 76 -22.30 9.81 -13.04
N LEU A 77 -22.01 9.11 -11.95
CA LEU A 77 -22.68 7.88 -11.53
C LEU A 77 -23.74 8.17 -10.46
N GLU A 78 -24.71 7.27 -10.36
CA GLU A 78 -25.61 7.20 -9.20
C GLU A 78 -24.83 6.91 -7.93
N SER A 79 -25.41 7.26 -6.78
CA SER A 79 -24.81 6.98 -5.47
C SER A 79 -24.51 5.48 -5.30
N ALA A 80 -23.45 5.13 -4.58
CA ALA A 80 -23.02 3.74 -4.43
C ALA A 80 -24.13 2.80 -3.93
N ALA A 81 -24.98 3.28 -3.02
CA ALA A 81 -26.12 2.55 -2.46
C ALA A 81 -27.34 2.47 -3.40
N SER A 82 -27.35 3.24 -4.49
CA SER A 82 -28.37 3.17 -5.54
C SER A 82 -28.01 2.15 -6.63
N ILE A 83 -26.73 1.81 -6.78
CA ILE A 83 -26.27 0.79 -7.73
C ILE A 83 -26.45 -0.59 -7.09
N THR A 84 -27.69 -1.08 -7.13
CA THR A 84 -28.10 -2.34 -6.48
C THR A 84 -28.54 -3.39 -7.48
N GLY A 85 -28.42 -4.65 -7.08
CA GLY A 85 -28.97 -5.81 -7.78
C GLY A 85 -29.90 -6.62 -6.88
N LYS A 86 -30.19 -7.85 -7.29
CA LYS A 86 -30.93 -8.81 -6.44
C LYS A 86 -30.09 -9.25 -5.24
N TYR A 87 -28.79 -9.42 -5.42
CA TYR A 87 -27.87 -9.89 -4.37
C TYR A 87 -26.83 -8.84 -3.97
N VAL A 88 -26.53 -7.89 -4.85
CA VAL A 88 -25.59 -6.80 -4.62
C VAL A 88 -26.30 -5.62 -3.95
N THR A 89 -25.75 -5.13 -2.83
CA THR A 89 -26.34 -4.03 -2.04
C THR A 89 -25.74 -2.67 -2.36
N SER A 90 -24.53 -2.63 -2.90
CA SER A 90 -23.87 -1.40 -3.31
C SER A 90 -22.72 -1.69 -4.26
N VAL A 91 -22.42 -0.71 -5.10
CA VAL A 91 -21.17 -0.68 -5.87
C VAL A 91 -20.49 0.64 -5.58
N THR A 92 -19.30 0.61 -5.01
CA THR A 92 -18.53 1.80 -4.60
C THR A 92 -17.35 2.01 -5.55
N VAL A 93 -16.95 3.26 -5.74
CA VAL A 93 -15.66 3.64 -6.33
C VAL A 93 -14.79 4.25 -5.25
N SER A 94 -13.52 3.83 -5.18
CA SER A 94 -12.57 4.35 -4.19
C SER A 94 -12.22 5.81 -4.43
N ASN A 95 -11.92 6.52 -3.33
CA ASN A 95 -11.52 7.93 -3.32
C ASN A 95 -10.05 8.12 -2.89
N ASP A 96 -9.23 7.09 -3.11
CA ASP A 96 -7.82 7.00 -2.72
C ASP A 96 -6.85 7.30 -3.86
N GLY A 97 -7.35 7.57 -5.07
CA GLY A 97 -6.57 7.73 -6.28
C GLY A 97 -6.24 6.43 -7.02
N LEU A 98 -6.78 5.29 -6.56
CA LEU A 98 -6.63 3.99 -7.22
C LEU A 98 -7.83 3.66 -8.13
N GLY A 99 -8.98 4.30 -7.94
CA GLY A 99 -10.17 4.09 -8.78
C GLY A 99 -10.79 2.70 -8.66
N THR A 100 -10.56 2.03 -7.54
CA THR A 100 -11.02 0.66 -7.31
C THR A 100 -12.54 0.61 -7.20
N ILE A 101 -13.17 -0.27 -7.99
CA ILE A 101 -14.62 -0.47 -8.01
C ILE A 101 -14.95 -1.71 -7.16
N THR A 102 -15.81 -1.60 -6.15
CA THR A 102 -16.17 -2.72 -5.27
C THR A 102 -17.67 -2.94 -5.25
N ALA A 103 -18.12 -4.12 -5.69
CA ALA A 103 -19.50 -4.58 -5.54
C ALA A 103 -19.63 -5.44 -4.28
N GLU A 104 -20.52 -5.05 -3.37
CA GLU A 104 -20.76 -5.77 -2.11
C GLU A 104 -22.07 -6.56 -2.17
N PHE A 105 -22.03 -7.80 -1.70
CA PHE A 105 -23.18 -8.68 -1.67
C PHE A 105 -23.91 -8.57 -0.33
N GLY A 106 -25.18 -8.17 -0.35
CA GLY A 106 -26.01 -8.05 0.85
C GLY A 106 -26.86 -9.29 1.16
N SER A 107 -27.00 -10.22 0.20
CA SER A 107 -27.84 -11.41 0.37
C SER A 107 -27.39 -12.59 -0.50
N GLY A 108 -28.07 -13.73 -0.37
CA GLY A 108 -27.77 -14.96 -1.13
C GLY A 108 -26.62 -15.76 -0.53
N ASN A 109 -25.95 -16.57 -1.36
CA ASN A 109 -24.85 -17.44 -0.92
C ASN A 109 -23.56 -16.65 -0.64
N HIS A 110 -23.49 -15.40 -1.10
CA HIS A 110 -22.32 -14.55 -0.97
C HIS A 110 -22.55 -13.34 -0.05
N ALA A 111 -23.57 -13.37 0.82
CA ALA A 111 -23.83 -12.24 1.72
C ALA A 111 -22.58 -11.88 2.56
N GLY A 112 -22.23 -10.60 2.61
CA GLY A 112 -21.03 -10.07 3.26
C GLY A 112 -19.73 -10.25 2.46
N LYS A 113 -19.81 -10.77 1.23
CA LYS A 113 -18.69 -10.92 0.30
C LYS A 113 -18.61 -9.76 -0.68
N PHE A 114 -17.52 -9.67 -1.43
CA PHE A 114 -17.34 -8.63 -2.45
C PHE A 114 -16.72 -9.17 -3.75
N ILE A 115 -16.88 -8.39 -4.81
CA ILE A 115 -16.08 -8.45 -6.04
C ILE A 115 -15.49 -7.08 -6.29
N ARG A 116 -14.19 -7.03 -6.55
CA ARG A 116 -13.45 -5.79 -6.70
C ARG A 116 -12.73 -5.78 -8.04
N LEU A 117 -12.80 -4.64 -8.72
CA LEU A 117 -12.13 -4.37 -9.98
C LEU A 117 -11.15 -3.22 -9.77
N THR A 118 -9.87 -3.51 -9.89
CA THR A 118 -8.81 -2.52 -9.75
C THR A 118 -8.31 -2.12 -11.13
N PRO A 119 -8.46 -0.85 -11.55
CA PRO A 119 -7.94 -0.40 -12.82
C PRO A 119 -6.42 -0.29 -12.76
N ILE A 120 -5.75 -0.66 -13.85
CA ILE A 120 -4.32 -0.48 -14.02
C ILE A 120 -4.11 0.26 -15.33
N ALA A 121 -3.69 1.53 -15.20
CA ALA A 121 -3.34 2.36 -16.32
C ALA A 121 -1.92 2.03 -16.80
N VAL A 122 -1.77 1.75 -18.08
CA VAL A 122 -0.49 1.46 -18.72
C VAL A 122 -0.04 2.72 -19.48
N ALA A 123 1.28 2.98 -19.53
CA ALA A 123 1.85 4.15 -20.19
C ALA A 123 1.45 4.32 -21.68
N SER A 124 0.94 3.25 -22.32
CA SER A 124 0.38 3.24 -23.67
C SER A 124 -1.01 3.90 -23.79
N GLY A 125 -1.61 4.38 -22.70
CA GLY A 125 -2.94 4.99 -22.69
C GLY A 125 -4.10 3.98 -22.59
N SER A 126 -3.80 2.70 -22.40
CA SER A 126 -4.79 1.65 -22.15
C SER A 126 -5.01 1.44 -20.65
N ILE A 127 -6.24 1.10 -20.26
CA ILE A 127 -6.59 0.73 -18.88
C ILE A 127 -7.13 -0.69 -18.91
N TYR A 128 -6.53 -1.58 -18.13
CA TYR A 128 -7.09 -2.91 -17.87
C TYR A 128 -7.60 -2.99 -16.42
N PHE A 129 -8.42 -4.00 -16.11
CA PHE A 129 -9.01 -4.15 -14.80
C PHE A 129 -8.69 -5.53 -14.26
N ASP A 130 -7.90 -5.59 -13.19
CA ASP A 130 -7.72 -6.82 -12.43
C ASP A 130 -8.92 -7.04 -11.53
N CYS A 131 -9.37 -8.29 -11.41
CA CYS A 131 -10.47 -8.65 -10.54
C CYS A 131 -9.98 -9.47 -9.34
N ASP A 132 -10.46 -9.14 -8.14
CA ASP A 132 -10.25 -9.90 -6.92
C ASP A 132 -11.55 -10.03 -6.10
N SER A 133 -11.70 -11.11 -5.35
CA SER A 133 -12.92 -11.40 -4.58
C SER A 133 -12.67 -12.38 -3.44
N ASP A 134 -13.38 -12.21 -2.32
CA ASP A 134 -13.36 -13.11 -1.17
C ASP A 134 -14.45 -14.21 -1.21
N ILE A 135 -15.14 -14.34 -2.35
CA ILE A 135 -16.03 -15.47 -2.67
C ILE A 135 -15.19 -16.75 -2.77
N GLU A 136 -15.72 -17.89 -2.31
CA GLU A 136 -15.05 -19.19 -2.42
C GLU A 136 -14.64 -19.51 -3.87
N GLU A 137 -13.42 -20.03 -4.06
CA GLU A 137 -12.83 -20.33 -5.37
C GLU A 137 -13.77 -21.12 -6.29
N SER A 138 -14.55 -22.05 -5.74
CA SER A 138 -15.48 -22.89 -6.49
C SER A 138 -16.66 -22.13 -7.11
N TYR A 139 -17.01 -20.96 -6.58
CA TYR A 139 -18.12 -20.11 -7.05
C TYR A 139 -17.66 -18.78 -7.64
N ARG A 140 -16.39 -18.42 -7.45
CA ARG A 140 -15.81 -17.17 -7.94
C ARG A 140 -15.77 -17.15 -9.47
N PRO A 141 -16.00 -15.98 -10.11
CA PRO A 141 -15.80 -15.84 -11.54
C PRO A 141 -14.33 -16.08 -11.91
N LYS A 142 -14.10 -16.75 -13.04
CA LYS A 142 -12.75 -17.19 -13.45
C LYS A 142 -11.75 -16.06 -13.66
N GLU A 143 -12.24 -14.86 -13.96
CA GLU A 143 -11.42 -13.66 -14.14
C GLU A 143 -10.93 -13.05 -12.82
N CYS A 144 -11.50 -13.46 -11.68
CA CYS A 144 -11.16 -12.92 -10.37
C CYS A 144 -10.24 -13.86 -9.59
N VAL A 145 -9.18 -13.30 -9.04
CA VAL A 145 -8.28 -14.00 -8.10
C VAL A 145 -8.80 -13.87 -6.65
N GLU A 146 -8.11 -14.48 -5.70
CA GLU A 146 -8.47 -14.36 -4.30
C GLU A 146 -8.20 -12.93 -3.82
N GLY A 147 -9.27 -12.28 -3.39
CA GLY A 147 -9.23 -10.98 -2.76
C GLY A 147 -9.37 -11.15 -1.25
N THR A 148 -8.45 -10.59 -0.48
CA THR A 148 -8.66 -10.36 0.94
C THR A 148 -9.51 -9.11 1.12
N SER A 149 -10.32 -9.06 2.18
CA SER A 149 -11.22 -7.97 2.54
C SER A 149 -10.48 -6.64 2.79
N GLY A 150 -9.99 -6.00 1.73
CA GLY A 150 -9.06 -4.87 1.82
C GLY A 150 -7.78 -5.22 2.59
N PRO A 151 -6.76 -4.34 2.57
CA PRO A 151 -5.73 -4.42 3.58
C PRO A 151 -6.40 -4.10 4.93
N THR A 152 -6.31 -5.05 5.86
CA THR A 152 -6.65 -4.82 7.27
C THR A 152 -5.92 -3.58 7.79
N ALA A 153 -6.43 -2.96 8.86
CA ALA A 153 -5.73 -1.84 9.49
C ALA A 153 -4.26 -2.19 9.82
N LEU A 154 -4.01 -3.46 10.17
CA LEU A 154 -2.67 -3.99 10.41
C LEU A 154 -1.81 -4.03 9.14
N GLU A 155 -2.34 -4.51 8.01
CA GLU A 155 -1.62 -4.53 6.73
C GLU A 155 -1.32 -3.12 6.21
N ILE A 156 -2.24 -2.16 6.40
CA ILE A 156 -2.01 -0.74 6.08
C ILE A 156 -0.88 -0.18 6.96
N ALA A 157 -0.92 -0.45 8.27
CA ALA A 157 0.11 0.01 9.20
C ALA A 157 1.49 -0.60 8.88
N GLN A 158 1.53 -1.88 8.50
CA GLN A 158 2.76 -2.55 8.06
C GLN A 158 3.32 -1.94 6.76
N ALA A 159 2.48 -1.61 5.78
CA ALA A 159 2.92 -0.94 4.56
C ALA A 159 3.44 0.49 4.83
N ALA A 160 2.80 1.23 5.74
CA ALA A 160 3.26 2.55 6.18
C ALA A 160 4.63 2.47 6.90
N LEU A 161 4.84 1.43 7.70
CA LEU A 161 6.13 1.18 8.37
C LEU A 161 7.26 0.93 7.36
N VAL A 162 7.02 0.11 6.32
CA VAL A 162 8.01 -0.12 5.25
C VAL A 162 8.36 1.19 4.55
N THR A 163 7.36 2.00 4.20
CA THR A 163 7.56 3.32 3.57
C THR A 163 8.37 4.26 4.46
N ALA A 164 8.12 4.28 5.77
CA ALA A 164 8.89 5.08 6.72
C ALA A 164 10.36 4.61 6.81
N GLN A 165 10.61 3.29 6.75
CA GLN A 165 11.97 2.72 6.75
C GLN A 165 12.75 3.07 5.47
N ASP A 166 12.09 3.06 4.32
CA ASP A 166 12.69 3.49 3.05
C ASP A 166 13.06 4.98 3.08
N ASN A 167 12.15 5.83 3.57
CA ASN A 167 12.40 7.27 3.73
C ASN A 167 13.57 7.54 4.70
N LEU A 168 13.66 6.79 5.80
CA LEU A 168 14.78 6.87 6.73
C LEU A 168 16.10 6.49 6.04
N THR A 169 16.11 5.43 5.22
CA THR A 169 17.28 5.00 4.47
C THR A 169 17.75 6.09 3.50
N VAL A 170 16.82 6.71 2.76
CA VAL A 170 17.12 7.83 1.85
C VAL A 170 17.67 9.03 2.61
N ALA A 171 17.05 9.42 3.73
CA ALA A 171 17.49 10.55 4.54
C ALA A 171 18.90 10.32 5.15
N GLN A 172 19.17 9.10 5.64
CA GLN A 172 20.49 8.72 6.15
C GLN A 172 21.56 8.68 5.04
N ALA A 173 21.20 8.24 3.84
CA ALA A 173 22.08 8.28 2.67
C ALA A 173 22.43 9.72 2.28
N ALA A 174 21.47 10.65 2.34
CA ALA A 174 21.70 12.07 2.09
C ALA A 174 22.69 12.69 3.09
N VAL A 175 22.52 12.40 4.40
CA VAL A 175 23.48 12.83 5.43
C VAL A 175 24.87 12.24 5.18
N THR A 176 24.94 10.96 4.81
CA THR A 176 26.21 10.27 4.53
C THR A 176 26.91 10.83 3.31
N SER A 177 26.19 11.10 2.22
CA SER A 177 26.71 11.73 1.01
C SER A 177 27.28 13.11 1.31
N TYR A 178 26.52 13.93 2.05
CA TYR A 178 26.97 15.25 2.48
C TYR A 178 28.28 15.19 3.30
N MET A 179 28.46 14.13 4.09
CA MET A 179 29.67 13.92 4.89
C MET A 179 30.83 13.30 4.10
N ALA A 180 30.58 12.41 3.15
CA ALA A 180 31.60 11.64 2.44
C ALA A 180 32.57 12.56 1.67
N ASP A 181 32.03 13.54 0.94
CA ASP A 181 32.80 14.54 0.20
C ASP A 181 33.68 15.39 1.14
N ASN A 182 33.20 15.61 2.37
CA ASN A 182 33.89 16.39 3.39
C ASN A 182 34.83 15.57 4.29
N ASN A 183 34.82 14.24 4.20
CA ASN A 183 35.64 13.35 5.02
C ASN A 183 36.93 12.88 4.31
N ALA A 184 36.97 12.98 2.98
CA ALA A 184 38.05 12.45 2.14
C ALA A 184 39.46 12.99 2.42
N ALA A 185 39.61 14.05 3.23
CA ALA A 185 40.91 14.63 3.58
C ALA A 185 41.35 14.41 5.03
N TRP A 186 40.64 13.60 5.82
CA TRP A 186 40.99 13.36 7.22
C TRP A 186 41.55 11.94 7.37
N ASN A 187 42.86 11.84 7.57
CA ASN A 187 43.50 10.57 7.93
C ASN A 187 43.32 10.32 9.44
N THR A 188 43.34 9.06 9.85
CA THR A 188 43.32 8.67 11.27
C THR A 188 44.69 8.14 11.70
N ARG A 189 45.12 8.50 12.91
CA ARG A 189 46.27 7.87 13.57
C ARG A 189 45.92 6.42 13.94
N PRO A 190 46.94 5.56 14.19
CA PRO A 190 46.72 4.23 14.76
C PRO A 190 45.94 4.24 16.08
N ASP A 191 46.01 5.33 16.84
CA ASP A 191 45.27 5.52 18.10
C ASP A 191 43.84 6.05 17.90
N GLY A 192 43.35 6.17 16.66
CA GLY A 192 42.02 6.65 16.32
C GLY A 192 41.88 8.18 16.25
N ARG A 193 42.93 8.97 16.55
CA ARG A 193 42.85 10.44 16.47
C ARG A 193 42.81 10.94 15.03
N PRO A 194 41.93 11.91 14.69
CA PRO A 194 41.92 12.51 13.36
C PRO A 194 43.15 13.41 13.12
N ILE A 195 43.70 13.38 11.91
CA ILE A 195 44.86 14.17 11.46
C ILE A 195 44.47 15.01 10.25
N MET A 196 44.94 16.26 10.21
CA MET A 196 44.83 17.10 9.01
C MET A 196 45.90 16.72 7.99
N VAL A 197 45.52 16.47 6.75
CA VAL A 197 46.46 16.30 5.64
C VAL A 197 46.97 17.65 5.14
N SER A 198 48.20 17.72 4.64
CA SER A 198 48.74 18.94 4.02
C SER A 198 47.94 19.32 2.78
N GLY A 199 47.70 20.61 2.56
CA GLY A 199 47.00 21.09 1.35
C GLY A 199 45.49 20.84 1.33
N TRP A 200 44.87 20.41 2.43
CA TRP A 200 43.44 20.06 2.48
C TRP A 200 42.46 21.18 2.08
N LYS A 201 42.92 22.43 2.06
CA LYS A 201 42.17 23.63 1.66
C LYS A 201 42.25 23.93 0.16
N SER A 202 43.14 23.27 -0.57
CA SER A 202 43.40 23.55 -1.98
C SER A 202 42.13 23.32 -2.81
N GLY A 203 41.77 24.30 -3.65
CA GLY A 203 40.60 24.21 -4.54
C GLY A 203 39.23 24.37 -3.89
N LEU A 204 39.15 24.66 -2.58
CA LEU A 204 37.87 24.86 -1.87
C LEU A 204 37.53 26.34 -1.69
N THR A 205 36.25 26.66 -1.76
CA THR A 205 35.71 27.98 -1.40
C THR A 205 35.81 28.24 0.10
N PRO A 206 35.72 29.51 0.56
CA PRO A 206 35.73 29.82 1.99
C PRO A 206 34.66 29.07 2.79
N TYR A 207 33.45 28.89 2.24
CA TYR A 207 32.36 28.19 2.91
C TYR A 207 32.59 26.67 2.98
N GLU A 208 33.10 26.05 1.92
CA GLU A 208 33.47 24.62 1.91
C GLU A 208 34.62 24.33 2.89
N ILE A 209 35.59 25.25 3.03
CA ILE A 209 36.64 25.13 4.05
C ILE A 209 36.05 25.09 5.46
N GLN A 210 35.05 25.94 5.76
CA GLN A 210 34.38 25.93 7.07
C GLN A 210 33.61 24.64 7.29
N LEU A 211 32.86 24.17 6.29
CA LEU A 211 32.10 22.92 6.38
C LEU A 211 33.02 21.72 6.63
N LYS A 212 34.13 21.63 5.89
CA LYS A 212 35.11 20.56 6.06
C LYS A 212 35.79 20.62 7.43
N ALA A 213 36.09 21.83 7.92
CA ALA A 213 36.61 22.05 9.27
C ALA A 213 35.60 21.69 10.36
N ALA A 214 34.31 21.90 10.12
CA ALA A 214 33.25 21.43 11.02
C ALA A 214 33.33 19.90 11.12
N ASN A 215 33.34 19.18 10.00
CA ASN A 215 33.43 17.72 10.01
C ASN A 215 34.68 17.21 10.77
N TYR A 216 35.83 17.87 10.63
CA TYR A 216 37.03 17.56 11.43
C TYR A 216 36.78 17.65 12.94
N ARG A 217 36.07 18.69 13.41
CA ARG A 217 35.72 18.85 14.82
C ARG A 217 34.72 17.78 15.29
N ARG A 218 33.80 17.38 14.44
CA ARG A 218 32.89 16.25 14.70
C ARG A 218 33.66 14.93 14.90
N LEU A 219 34.64 14.63 14.03
CA LEU A 219 35.50 13.45 14.21
C LEU A 219 36.25 13.46 15.55
N PHE A 220 36.73 14.63 15.99
CA PHE A 220 37.34 14.77 17.31
C PHE A 220 36.34 14.57 18.44
N SER A 221 35.11 15.06 18.29
CA SER A 221 34.03 14.79 19.26
C SER A 221 33.82 13.28 19.41
N ASN A 222 33.66 12.56 18.29
CA ASN A 222 33.49 11.11 18.28
C ASN A 222 34.68 10.36 18.91
N TYR A 223 35.91 10.77 18.59
CA TYR A 223 37.11 10.21 19.20
C TYR A 223 37.15 10.43 20.72
N PHE A 224 36.86 11.64 21.19
CA PHE A 224 36.87 11.91 22.63
C PHE A 224 35.76 11.14 23.36
N THR A 225 34.60 10.99 22.74
CA THR A 225 33.52 10.12 23.26
C THR A 225 33.96 8.67 23.34
N SER A 226 34.64 8.13 22.32
CA SER A 226 35.07 6.71 22.31
C SER A 226 36.10 6.38 23.39
N ILE A 227 36.89 7.36 23.84
CA ILE A 227 37.83 7.22 24.96
C ILE A 227 37.24 7.70 26.31
N GLY A 228 35.94 7.98 26.38
CA GLY A 228 35.23 8.37 27.61
C GLY A 228 35.47 9.82 28.07
N ASN A 229 36.07 10.69 27.25
CA ASN A 229 36.34 12.08 27.61
C ASN A 229 35.22 13.03 27.16
N THR A 230 34.14 13.07 27.95
CA THR A 230 32.93 13.85 27.65
C THR A 230 33.18 15.36 27.55
N LEU A 231 34.02 15.95 28.42
CA LEU A 231 34.32 17.39 28.39
C LEU A 231 35.00 17.82 27.08
N LYS A 232 35.98 17.05 26.59
CA LYS A 232 36.63 17.34 25.31
C LYS A 232 35.72 17.04 24.13
N ALA A 233 34.86 16.03 24.23
CA ALA A 233 33.85 15.74 23.22
C ALA A 233 32.88 16.93 23.06
N THR A 234 32.29 17.42 24.16
CA THR A 234 31.40 18.59 24.15
C THR A 234 32.09 19.82 23.55
N ARG A 235 33.30 20.14 24.00
CA ARG A 235 34.06 21.29 23.45
C ARG A 235 34.34 21.15 21.95
N ALA A 236 34.61 19.93 21.48
CA ALA A 236 34.79 19.66 20.06
C ALA A 236 33.46 19.83 19.30
N ASN A 237 32.35 19.40 19.87
CA ASN A 237 31.01 19.59 19.34
C ASN A 237 30.57 21.07 19.28
N ASP A 238 30.90 21.86 20.28
CA ASP A 238 30.64 23.31 20.28
C ASP A 238 31.41 23.98 19.13
N ARG A 239 32.67 23.59 18.93
CA ARG A 239 33.46 24.07 17.79
C ARG A 239 32.90 23.61 16.46
N PHE A 240 32.40 22.38 16.37
CA PHE A 240 31.70 21.88 15.18
C PHE A 240 30.55 22.82 14.79
N ASN A 241 29.68 23.19 15.75
CA ASN A 241 28.58 24.12 15.49
C ASN A 241 29.06 25.50 15.01
N VAL A 242 30.11 26.06 15.62
CA VAL A 242 30.67 27.36 15.20
C VAL A 242 31.20 27.32 13.76
N PHE A 243 31.88 26.25 13.36
CA PHE A 243 32.35 26.11 11.98
C PHE A 243 31.21 25.88 11.00
N LEU A 244 30.17 25.17 11.42
CA LEU A 244 28.99 24.91 10.62
C LEU A 244 28.19 26.20 10.35
N ASP A 245 28.04 27.09 11.34
CA ASP A 245 27.40 28.40 11.14
C ASP A 245 28.17 29.28 10.15
N ARG A 246 29.50 29.22 10.20
CA ARG A 246 30.37 29.95 9.26
C ARG A 246 30.35 29.39 7.85
N ALA A 247 29.85 28.17 7.65
CA ALA A 247 29.69 27.57 6.33
C ALA A 247 28.45 28.11 5.57
N GLY A 248 27.64 28.97 6.19
CA GLY A 248 26.52 29.64 5.53
C GLY A 248 25.47 28.64 5.02
N ALA A 249 25.06 28.80 3.75
CA ALA A 249 24.04 27.97 3.11
C ALA A 249 24.36 26.46 3.11
N LEU A 250 25.66 26.12 3.04
CA LEU A 250 26.11 24.73 3.16
C LEU A 250 25.85 24.20 4.57
N GLY A 251 26.22 24.97 5.60
CA GLY A 251 25.97 24.60 6.99
C GLY A 251 24.49 24.43 7.31
N THR A 252 23.63 25.32 6.81
CA THR A 252 22.18 25.20 6.96
C THR A 252 21.62 23.98 6.22
N GLY A 253 22.12 23.67 5.03
CA GLY A 253 21.73 22.48 4.26
C GLY A 253 22.06 21.19 4.99
N TYR A 254 23.25 21.10 5.61
CA TYR A 254 23.62 19.98 6.46
C TYR A 254 22.66 19.82 7.66
N ARG A 255 22.34 20.91 8.38
CA ARG A 255 21.42 20.85 9.52
C ARG A 255 20.04 20.37 9.10
N ALA A 256 19.55 20.85 7.96
CA ALA A 256 18.28 20.40 7.40
C ALA A 256 18.28 18.91 7.06
N ALA A 257 19.36 18.39 6.45
CA ALA A 257 19.50 16.97 6.16
C ALA A 257 19.52 16.10 7.43
N VAL A 258 20.23 16.54 8.47
CA VAL A 258 20.27 15.84 9.77
C VAL A 258 18.90 15.87 10.45
N GLN A 259 18.20 17.01 10.42
CA GLN A 259 16.86 17.12 10.97
C GLN A 259 15.87 16.22 10.23
N ALA A 260 15.90 16.21 8.90
CA ALA A 260 15.05 15.33 8.10
C ALA A 260 15.28 13.84 8.40
N ALA A 261 16.53 13.44 8.66
CA ALA A 261 16.84 12.07 9.09
C ALA A 261 16.31 11.76 10.50
N ALA A 262 16.32 12.74 11.42
CA ALA A 262 15.73 12.59 12.75
C ALA A 262 14.20 12.48 12.69
N ASP A 263 13.55 13.31 11.88
CA ASP A 263 12.10 13.29 11.67
C ASP A 263 11.66 11.96 11.04
N ALA A 264 12.42 11.45 10.05
CA ALA A 264 12.17 10.14 9.46
C ALA A 264 12.33 8.99 10.46
N ALA A 265 13.30 9.07 11.38
CA ALA A 265 13.48 8.07 12.43
C ALA A 265 12.32 8.07 13.44
N GLN A 266 11.79 9.26 13.76
CA GLN A 266 10.59 9.38 14.59
C GLN A 266 9.37 8.78 13.87
N ALA A 267 9.19 9.04 12.58
CA ALA A 267 8.10 8.45 11.79
C ALA A 267 8.13 6.91 11.76
N VAL A 268 9.32 6.29 11.71
CA VAL A 268 9.46 4.83 11.85
C VAL A 268 8.99 4.36 13.23
N THR A 269 9.34 5.09 14.29
CA THR A 269 8.92 4.75 15.67
C THR A 269 7.41 4.82 15.82
N ASP A 270 6.79 5.89 15.31
CA ASP A 270 5.34 6.10 15.38
C ASP A 270 4.59 5.02 14.56
N ALA A 271 5.11 4.67 13.37
CA ALA A 271 4.54 3.59 12.56
C ALA A 271 4.68 2.22 13.22
N GLN A 272 5.80 1.94 13.89
CA GLN A 272 6.02 0.69 14.63
C GLN A 272 5.05 0.57 15.82
N GLN A 273 4.78 1.68 16.51
CA GLN A 273 3.80 1.72 17.59
C GLN A 273 2.39 1.44 17.05
N ALA A 274 1.99 2.05 15.93
CA ALA A 274 0.70 1.80 15.30
C ALA A 274 0.51 0.32 14.89
N VAL A 275 1.55 -0.34 14.37
CA VAL A 275 1.52 -1.79 14.09
C VAL A 275 1.31 -2.60 15.37
N THR A 276 1.96 -2.21 16.47
CA THR A 276 1.85 -2.89 17.76
C THR A 276 0.45 -2.74 18.36
N ASP A 277 -0.13 -1.55 18.30
CA ASP A 277 -1.46 -1.24 18.84
C ASP A 277 -2.57 -1.99 18.09
N LEU A 278 -2.37 -2.31 16.81
CA LEU A 278 -3.34 -3.01 15.96
C LEU A 278 -3.17 -4.54 15.96
N GLY A 279 -2.02 -5.05 16.40
CA GLY A 279 -1.71 -6.48 16.46
C GLY A 279 -1.90 -7.13 17.83
N GLY A 280 -2.28 -6.35 18.85
CA GLY A 280 -2.51 -6.77 20.24
C GLY A 280 -3.93 -7.20 20.56
#